data_AF-A0A9D8AKQ6-F1
#
_entry.id   AF-A0A9D8AKQ6-F1
#
_cell.length_a   1.000
_cell.length_b   1.000
_cell.length_c   1.000
_cell.angle_alpha   90.00
_cell.angle_beta   90.00
_cell.angle_gamma   90.00
#
_symmetry.space_group_name_H-M   'P 1'
#
loop_
_entity.id
_entity.type
_entity.pdbx_description
1 polymer ?
#
loop_
_entity_poly.entity_id
_entity_poly.type
_entity_poly.pdbx_seq_one_letter_code
_entity_poly.pdbx_strand_id
1 'polypeptide(L)'
;MKNSFLIVVVFLWILLFLSQTASAGNFELKKIQPEKFQLQKITFTVSDSWFSRDKAHHFLTSAFLTTAGYYYSRELNNFSNFKSQQLGISFSLSFGLIKEIRDGIQKNNSFSWKDLVADILGIAVGLVLVSD
;
A
#
# COMPACT_ATOMS: atom_id res chain seq x y z
N MET A 1 17.16 16.60 -15.66
CA MET A 1 16.02 17.37 -16.21
C MET A 1 14.99 16.52 -16.98
N LYS A 2 15.34 15.38 -17.60
CA LYS A 2 14.38 14.58 -18.41
C LYS A 2 13.35 13.77 -17.59
N ASN A 3 13.69 13.30 -16.40
CA ASN A 3 12.82 12.41 -15.62
C ASN A 3 11.72 13.16 -14.86
N SER A 4 12.03 14.34 -14.32
CA SER A 4 11.04 15.19 -13.64
C SER A 4 9.98 15.74 -14.59
N PHE A 5 10.35 16.03 -15.84
CA PHE A 5 9.42 16.49 -16.88
C PHE A 5 8.41 15.39 -17.24
N LEU A 6 8.85 14.14 -17.40
CA LEU A 6 7.98 13.01 -17.68
C LEU A 6 6.95 12.78 -16.56
N ILE A 7 7.37 12.91 -15.31
CA ILE A 7 6.48 12.75 -14.14
C ILE A 7 5.41 13.85 -14.12
N VAL A 8 5.77 15.10 -14.41
CA VAL A 8 4.81 16.21 -14.47
C VAL A 8 3.81 16.00 -15.61
N VAL A 9 4.26 15.50 -16.77
CA VAL A 9 3.38 15.22 -17.90
C VAL A 9 2.40 14.09 -17.58
N VAL A 10 2.85 12.99 -16.96
CA VAL A 10 1.98 11.88 -16.55
C VAL A 10 0.97 12.34 -15.49
N PHE A 11 1.40 13.15 -14.53
CA PHE A 11 0.53 13.70 -13.49
C PHE A 11 -0.55 14.63 -14.06
N LEU A 12 -0.19 15.52 -14.97
CA LEU A 12 -1.15 16.40 -15.65
C LEU A 12 -2.15 15.60 -16.52
N TRP A 13 -1.69 14.49 -17.13
CA TRP A 13 -2.54 13.60 -17.91
C TRP A 13 -3.59 12.89 -17.03
N ILE A 14 -3.19 12.44 -15.84
CA ILE A 14 -4.10 11.84 -14.85
C ILE A 14 -5.13 12.87 -14.36
N LEU A 15 -4.72 14.11 -14.08
CA LEU A 15 -5.64 15.18 -13.66
C LEU A 15 -6.66 15.54 -14.74
N LEU A 16 -6.23 15.61 -16.00
CA LEU A 16 -7.11 15.83 -17.15
C LEU A 16 -8.09 14.67 -17.35
N PHE A 17 -7.65 13.43 -17.16
CA PHE A 17 -8.52 12.25 -17.25
C PHE A 17 -9.61 12.26 -16.16
N LEU A 18 -9.26 12.63 -14.94
CA LEU A 18 -10.22 12.75 -13.82
C LEU A 18 -11.22 13.90 -14.00
N SER A 19 -10.86 14.96 -14.75
CA SER A 19 -11.77 16.09 -15.01
C SER A 19 -12.91 15.74 -15.98
N GLN A 20 -12.71 14.74 -16.85
CA GLN A 20 -13.71 14.33 -17.84
C GLN A 20 -14.81 13.42 -17.26
N THR A 21 -14.64 12.91 -16.04
CA THR A 21 -15.65 12.05 -15.39
C THR A 21 -16.76 12.84 -14.67
N ALA A 22 -16.73 14.17 -14.71
CA ALA A 22 -17.80 15.01 -14.16
C ALA A 22 -18.82 15.44 -15.23
N SER A 23 -19.35 14.49 -16.01
CA SER A 23 -20.64 14.70 -16.67
C SER A 23 -21.71 14.19 -15.71
N ALA A 24 -22.29 15.11 -14.93
CA ALA A 24 -23.48 14.84 -14.14
C ALA A 24 -24.67 14.70 -15.09
N GLY A 25 -24.78 13.53 -15.73
CA GLY A 25 -26.01 13.11 -16.39
C GLY A 25 -27.10 12.91 -15.33
N ASN A 26 -28.31 13.38 -15.63
CA ASN A 26 -29.48 13.21 -14.77
C ASN A 26 -29.69 11.72 -14.47
N PHE A 27 -29.31 11.32 -13.26
CA PHE A 27 -29.35 9.93 -12.84
C PHE A 27 -30.77 9.62 -12.33
N GLU A 28 -31.61 9.10 -13.22
CA GLU A 28 -32.81 8.41 -12.76
C GLU A 28 -32.39 7.18 -11.96
N LEU A 29 -32.73 7.16 -10.67
CA LEU A 29 -32.48 6.03 -9.79
C LEU A 29 -33.32 4.84 -10.26
N LYS A 30 -32.76 4.04 -11.16
CA LYS A 30 -33.21 2.68 -11.42
C LYS A 30 -33.31 1.98 -10.07
N LYS A 31 -34.49 1.42 -9.73
CA LYS A 31 -34.65 0.59 -8.54
C LYS A 31 -33.69 -0.59 -8.66
N ILE A 32 -32.53 -0.49 -8.03
CA ILE A 32 -31.54 -1.57 -7.96
C ILE A 32 -32.13 -2.62 -7.01
N GLN A 33 -32.54 -3.78 -7.53
CA GLN A 33 -32.64 -4.96 -6.67
C GLN A 33 -31.30 -5.09 -5.93
N PRO A 34 -31.26 -5.27 -4.60
CA PRO A 34 -30.00 -5.44 -3.90
C PRO A 34 -29.33 -6.68 -4.47
N GLU A 35 -28.33 -6.45 -5.32
CA GLU A 35 -27.41 -7.49 -5.73
C GLU A 35 -26.83 -8.03 -4.42
N LYS A 36 -27.01 -9.33 -4.17
CA LYS A 36 -26.45 -9.94 -2.96
C LYS A 36 -24.95 -9.66 -3.01
N PHE A 37 -24.46 -8.82 -2.12
CA PHE A 37 -23.04 -8.55 -1.99
C PHE A 37 -22.35 -9.86 -1.64
N GLN A 38 -21.81 -10.55 -2.65
CA GLN A 38 -21.07 -11.78 -2.47
C GLN A 38 -19.69 -11.40 -1.96
N LEU A 39 -19.54 -11.37 -0.64
CA LEU A 39 -18.24 -11.24 0.00
C LEU A 39 -17.31 -12.31 -0.58
N GLN A 40 -16.30 -11.88 -1.33
CA GLN A 40 -15.31 -12.79 -1.87
C GLN A 40 -14.57 -13.42 -0.69
N LYS A 41 -14.64 -14.75 -0.57
CA LYS A 41 -14.02 -15.47 0.55
C LYS A 41 -12.50 -15.31 0.48
N ILE A 42 -11.93 -14.71 1.51
CA ILE A 42 -10.47 -14.64 1.69
C ILE A 42 -9.97 -16.03 2.06
N THR A 43 -8.97 -16.52 1.34
CA THR A 43 -8.27 -17.76 1.63
C THR A 43 -7.05 -17.46 2.48
N PHE A 44 -6.86 -18.21 3.56
CA PHE A 44 -5.73 -18.05 4.48
C PHE A 44 -4.84 -19.30 4.42
N THR A 45 -3.53 -19.11 4.58
CA THR A 45 -2.59 -20.20 4.76
C THR A 45 -1.97 -20.18 6.15
N VAL A 46 -1.70 -21.37 6.68
CA VAL A 46 -0.98 -21.59 7.96
C VAL A 46 0.28 -22.43 7.77
N SER A 47 0.46 -23.05 6.59
CA SER A 47 1.52 -24.03 6.32
C SER A 47 2.79 -23.44 5.71
N ASP A 48 2.92 -22.12 5.61
CA ASP A 48 4.09 -21.47 5.00
C ASP A 48 5.34 -21.48 5.91
N SER A 49 6.54 -21.42 5.33
CA SER A 49 7.79 -21.42 6.09
C SER A 49 8.10 -20.02 6.65
N TRP A 50 8.58 -19.96 7.90
CA TRP A 50 9.10 -18.73 8.52
C TRP A 50 10.40 -18.24 7.89
N PHE A 51 11.21 -19.14 7.37
CA PHE A 51 12.52 -18.83 6.80
C PHE A 51 12.50 -19.14 5.31
N SER A 52 12.08 -18.16 4.53
CA SER A 52 12.01 -18.25 3.08
C SER A 52 12.43 -16.94 2.44
N ARG A 53 12.78 -16.99 1.14
CA ARG A 53 13.13 -15.81 0.36
C ARG A 53 11.97 -14.80 0.29
N ASP A 54 10.75 -15.31 0.28
CA ASP A 54 9.52 -14.52 0.28
C ASP A 54 9.40 -13.66 1.54
N LYS A 55 9.62 -14.25 2.73
CA LYS A 55 9.63 -13.51 4.01
C LYS A 55 10.73 -12.45 4.07
N ALA A 56 11.90 -12.74 3.49
CA ALA A 56 12.96 -11.75 3.37
C ALA A 56 12.57 -10.56 2.49
N HIS A 57 11.83 -10.79 1.40
CA HIS A 57 11.33 -9.71 0.55
C HIS A 57 10.31 -8.83 1.27
N HIS A 58 9.37 -9.42 2.02
CA HIS A 58 8.44 -8.68 2.87
C HIS A 58 9.18 -7.78 3.87
N PHE A 59 10.10 -8.38 4.64
CA PHE A 59 10.91 -7.67 5.61
C PHE A 59 11.71 -6.51 4.99
N LEU A 60 12.47 -6.76 3.92
CA LEU A 60 13.32 -5.75 3.30
C LEU A 60 12.50 -4.65 2.62
N THR A 61 11.41 -5.01 1.94
CA THR A 61 10.52 -4.05 1.28
C THR A 61 9.87 -3.15 2.32
N SER A 62 9.40 -3.70 3.43
CA SER A 62 8.76 -2.94 4.51
C SER A 62 9.73 -2.02 5.25
N ALA A 63 10.97 -2.48 5.50
CA ALA A 63 12.02 -1.60 6.03
C ALA A 63 12.30 -0.44 5.07
N PHE A 64 12.48 -0.74 3.78
CA PHE A 64 12.71 0.28 2.75
C PHE A 64 11.56 1.28 2.65
N LEU A 65 10.31 0.82 2.58
CA LEU A 65 9.14 1.69 2.45
C LEU A 65 8.95 2.60 3.67
N THR A 66 9.21 2.08 4.87
CA THR A 66 9.17 2.87 6.11
C THR A 66 10.21 3.98 6.08
N THR A 67 11.46 3.65 5.79
CA THR A 67 12.56 4.63 5.70
C THR A 67 12.32 5.64 4.57
N ALA A 68 11.86 5.18 3.40
CA ALA A 68 11.55 6.05 2.27
C ALA A 68 10.40 7.02 2.58
N GLY A 69 9.32 6.53 3.19
CA GLY A 69 8.19 7.36 3.63
C GLY A 69 8.58 8.38 4.70
N TYR A 70 9.47 7.99 5.62
CA TYR A 70 10.07 8.91 6.58
C TYR A 70 10.85 10.02 5.88
N TYR A 71 11.83 9.72 5.04
CA TYR A 71 12.64 10.77 4.41
C TYR A 71 11.84 11.63 3.44
N TYR A 72 10.88 11.04 2.73
CA TYR A 72 9.94 11.80 1.89
C TYR A 72 9.19 12.86 2.69
N SER A 73 8.67 12.51 3.87
CA SER A 73 7.93 13.45 4.71
C SER A 73 8.83 14.41 5.49
N ARG A 74 9.99 13.95 5.94
CA ARG A 74 10.97 14.74 6.66
C ARG A 74 11.60 15.81 5.78
N GLU A 75 12.15 15.42 4.64
CA GLU A 75 12.98 16.29 3.78
C GLU A 75 12.15 17.11 2.81
N LEU A 76 11.12 16.52 2.19
CA LEU A 76 10.34 17.22 1.16
C LEU A 76 9.17 18.02 1.74
N ASN A 77 8.66 17.63 2.91
CA ASN A 77 7.51 18.27 3.53
C ASN A 77 7.83 18.97 4.86
N ASN A 78 9.08 18.91 5.33
CA ASN A 78 9.54 19.52 6.59
C ASN A 78 8.71 19.09 7.81
N PHE A 79 8.23 17.84 7.84
CA PHE A 79 7.45 17.34 8.97
C PHE A 79 8.35 17.08 10.19
N SER A 80 7.74 17.10 11.38
CA SER A 80 8.45 16.70 12.61
C SER A 80 8.90 15.24 12.52
N ASN A 81 9.93 14.86 13.29
CA ASN A 81 10.43 13.47 13.31
C ASN A 81 9.28 12.49 13.59
N PHE A 82 8.51 12.73 14.65
CA PHE A 82 7.34 11.92 15.01
C PHE A 82 6.32 11.78 13.87
N LYS A 83 5.92 12.89 13.22
CA LYS A 83 4.97 12.84 12.09
C LYS A 83 5.54 12.09 10.89
N SER A 84 6.84 12.21 10.66
CA SER A 84 7.52 11.53 9.55
C SER A 84 7.61 10.02 9.78
N GLN A 85 7.89 9.60 11.02
CA GLN A 85 7.86 8.20 11.44
C GLN A 85 6.45 7.62 11.29
N GLN A 86 5.42 8.33 11.76
CA GLN A 86 4.03 7.89 11.63
C GLN A 86 3.62 7.70 10.16
N LEU A 87 4.05 8.59 9.27
CA LEU A 87 3.80 8.43 7.84
C LEU A 87 4.54 7.24 7.25
N GLY A 88 5.82 7.05 7.55
CA GLY A 88 6.60 5.89 7.11
C GLY A 88 5.94 4.56 7.52
N ILE A 89 5.57 4.44 8.80
CA ILE A 89 4.86 3.25 9.33
C ILE A 89 3.55 3.04 8.58
N SER A 90 2.70 4.06 8.52
CA SER A 90 1.35 3.95 7.96
C SER A 90 1.41 3.59 6.49
N PHE A 91 2.35 4.19 5.76
CA PHE A 91 2.57 3.93 4.35
C PHE A 91 3.00 2.48 4.11
N SER A 92 4.05 2.02 4.81
CA SER A 92 4.55 0.65 4.66
C SER A 92 3.51 -0.40 5.08
N LEU A 93 2.87 -0.22 6.23
CA LEU A 93 1.87 -1.15 6.76
C LEU A 93 0.67 -1.28 5.82
N SER A 94 0.22 -0.17 5.22
CA SER A 94 -0.88 -0.19 4.26
C SER A 94 -0.54 -1.05 3.04
N PHE A 95 0.68 -0.93 2.50
CA PHE A 95 1.11 -1.75 1.37
C PHE A 95 1.20 -3.25 1.71
N GLY A 96 1.76 -3.60 2.88
CA GLY A 96 1.82 -5.00 3.35
C GLY A 96 0.42 -5.60 3.52
N LEU A 97 -0.49 -4.89 4.21
CA LEU A 97 -1.87 -5.34 4.39
C LEU A 97 -2.63 -5.49 3.07
N ILE A 98 -2.52 -4.51 2.16
CA ILE A 98 -3.19 -4.56 0.86
C ILE A 98 -2.68 -5.75 0.04
N LYS A 99 -1.37 -6.01 0.06
CA LYS A 99 -0.77 -7.16 -0.63
C LYS A 99 -1.35 -8.46 -0.10
N GLU A 100 -1.36 -8.67 1.22
CA GLU A 100 -1.87 -9.92 1.81
C GLU A 100 -3.37 -10.11 1.59
N ILE A 101 -4.17 -9.03 1.67
CA ILE A 101 -5.60 -9.09 1.34
C ILE A 101 -5.80 -9.49 -0.12
N ARG A 102 -5.04 -8.87 -1.05
CA ARG A 102 -5.10 -9.21 -2.47
C ARG A 102 -4.73 -10.67 -2.71
N ASP A 103 -3.68 -11.16 -2.06
CA ASP A 103 -3.23 -12.53 -2.19
C ASP A 103 -4.28 -13.52 -1.64
N GLY A 104 -4.96 -13.16 -0.55
CA GLY A 104 -6.08 -13.96 -0.03
C GLY A 104 -7.34 -13.97 -0.91
N ILE A 105 -7.53 -12.97 -1.77
CA ILE A 105 -8.65 -12.88 -2.71
C ILE A 105 -8.35 -13.63 -4.02
N GLN A 106 -7.07 -13.72 -4.40
CA GLN A 106 -6.63 -14.29 -5.68
C GLN A 106 -6.67 -15.83 -5.68
N LYS A 107 -7.16 -16.42 -6.79
CA LYS A 107 -7.14 -17.88 -6.97
C LYS A 107 -5.68 -18.38 -6.94
N ASN A 108 -5.44 -19.47 -6.20
CA ASN A 108 -4.14 -20.10 -6.00
C ASN A 108 -3.14 -19.30 -5.14
N ASN A 109 -3.54 -18.17 -4.55
CA ASN A 109 -2.79 -17.50 -3.50
C ASN A 109 -3.59 -17.56 -2.19
N SER A 110 -2.97 -17.14 -1.09
CA SER A 110 -3.59 -17.09 0.22
C SER A 110 -2.95 -15.99 1.04
N PHE A 111 -3.74 -15.38 1.92
CA PHE A 111 -3.25 -14.48 2.95
C PHE A 111 -2.32 -15.26 3.88
N SER A 112 -1.11 -14.77 4.08
CA SER A 112 -0.17 -15.29 5.08
C SER A 112 0.00 -14.32 6.24
N TRP A 113 -0.29 -14.81 7.44
CA TRP A 113 0.03 -14.08 8.66
C TRP A 113 1.54 -13.93 8.86
N LYS A 114 2.34 -14.88 8.38
CA LYS A 114 3.79 -14.83 8.54
C LYS A 114 4.43 -13.77 7.65
N ASP A 115 3.87 -13.51 6.47
CA ASP A 115 4.26 -12.37 5.62
C ASP A 115 3.95 -11.04 6.28
N LEU A 116 2.75 -10.89 6.84
CA LEU A 116 2.39 -9.68 7.58
C LEU A 116 3.29 -9.46 8.82
N VAL A 117 3.69 -10.52 9.51
CA VAL A 117 4.68 -10.43 10.61
C VAL A 117 6.05 -9.99 10.08
N ALA A 118 6.50 -10.54 8.95
CA ALA A 118 7.74 -10.11 8.32
C ALA A 118 7.70 -8.62 7.92
N ASP A 119 6.56 -8.13 7.43
CA ASP A 119 6.34 -6.71 7.16
C ASP A 119 6.45 -5.86 8.42
N ILE A 120 5.80 -6.25 9.51
CA ILE A 120 5.87 -5.53 10.80
C ILE A 120 7.31 -5.48 11.33
N LEU A 121 8.05 -6.58 11.25
CA LEU A 121 9.47 -6.61 11.64
C LEU A 121 10.32 -5.70 10.76
N GLY A 122 10.05 -5.67 9.45
CA GLY A 122 10.68 -4.75 8.51
C GLY A 122 10.41 -3.30 8.87
N ILE A 123 9.16 -2.94 9.16
CA ILE A 123 8.76 -1.60 9.62
C ILE A 123 9.52 -1.21 10.88
N ALA A 124 9.60 -2.11 11.87
CA ALA A 124 10.32 -1.86 13.11
C ALA A 124 11.81 -1.56 12.85
N VAL A 125 12.46 -2.30 11.95
CA VAL A 125 13.84 -2.03 11.56
C VAL A 125 13.96 -0.72 10.79
N GLY A 126 13.05 -0.43 9.87
CA GLY A 126 12.99 0.84 9.15
C GLY A 126 12.87 2.05 10.10
N LEU A 127 12.13 1.90 11.21
CA LEU A 127 12.04 2.90 12.27
C LEU A 127 13.36 3.10 13.02
N VAL A 128 14.04 2.01 13.39
CA VAL A 128 15.35 2.08 14.04
C VAL A 128 16.37 2.79 13.15
N LEU A 129 16.29 2.61 11.83
CA LEU A 129 17.18 3.27 10.87
C LEU A 129 16.94 4.78 10.73
N VAL A 130 15.80 5.30 11.20
CA VAL A 130 15.45 6.73 11.09
C VAL A 130 15.25 7.39 12.45
N SER A 131 15.46 6.65 13.54
CA SER A 131 15.38 7.15 14.91
C SER A 131 16.73 7.73 15.33
N ASP A 132 17.09 8.85 14.72
CA ASP A 132 18.19 9.73 15.14
C ASP A 132 17.62 11.01 15.81
#